data_AF-A0A1F9DH44-F1
#
_entry.id   AF-A0A1F9DH44-F1
#
_cell.length_a   1.000
_cell.length_b   1.000
_cell.length_c   1.000
_cell.angle_alpha   90.00
_cell.angle_beta   90.00
_cell.angle_gamma   90.00
#
_symmetry.space_group_name_H-M   'P 1'
#
loop_
_entity.id
_entity.type
_entity.pdbx_description
1 polymer ?
#
loop_
_entity_poly.entity_id
_entity_poly.type
_entity_poly.pdbx_seq_one_letter_code
_entity_poly.pdbx_strand_id
1 'polypeptide(L)'
;MDQVGYGRYPTDWIYLKPQDQKHFKGYIQWNTFSSKTSYLPEWTQITLRVSVIDKAGNESNEVVFPFTFEITPQQYAYKLPAPFDQEIPPRLGHIMVDLYYPGQGYGHDGRMY
;
A
#
# COMPACT_ATOMS: atom_id res chain seq x y z
N MET A 1 6.55 4.36 -1.97
CA MET A 1 5.12 4.59 -2.26
C MET A 1 4.91 6.08 -2.40
N ASP A 2 4.17 6.48 -3.41
CA ASP A 2 3.93 7.89 -3.74
C ASP A 2 2.42 8.16 -3.79
N GLN A 3 1.99 9.27 -3.23
CA GLN A 3 0.59 9.73 -3.31
C GLN A 3 0.52 11.10 -3.96
N VAL A 4 -0.38 11.25 -4.94
CA VAL A 4 -0.64 12.53 -5.60
C VAL A 4 -1.17 13.53 -4.58
N GLY A 5 -0.59 14.72 -4.54
CA GLY A 5 -0.95 15.78 -3.58
C GLY A 5 -0.27 15.70 -2.21
N TYR A 6 0.54 14.68 -1.94
CA TYR A 6 1.35 14.58 -0.71
C TYR A 6 2.84 14.38 -0.99
N GLY A 7 3.17 13.36 -1.80
CA GLY A 7 4.54 12.99 -2.14
C GLY A 7 4.93 11.57 -1.71
N ARG A 8 6.23 11.38 -1.48
CA ARG A 8 6.83 10.06 -1.22
C ARG A 8 6.77 9.70 0.26
N TYR A 9 6.24 8.51 0.55
CA TYR A 9 6.31 7.89 1.86
C TYR A 9 7.66 7.20 2.09
N PRO A 10 8.11 7.08 3.36
CA PRO A 10 9.23 6.23 3.71
C PRO A 10 9.07 4.81 3.16
N THR A 11 10.19 4.18 2.79
CA THR A 11 10.19 2.79 2.36
C THR A 11 9.91 1.88 3.55
N ASP A 12 8.96 0.95 3.39
CA ASP A 12 8.71 -0.12 4.35
C ASP A 12 9.55 -1.35 3.98
N TRP A 13 10.13 -2.01 4.98
CA TRP A 13 11.06 -3.13 4.80
C TRP A 13 10.44 -4.42 5.32
N ILE A 14 10.19 -5.36 4.40
CA ILE A 14 9.62 -6.67 4.73
C ILE A 14 10.71 -7.73 4.64
N TYR A 15 11.08 -8.26 5.81
CA TYR A 15 12.05 -9.35 5.90
C TYR A 15 11.33 -10.70 5.88
N LEU A 16 11.62 -11.51 4.87
CA LEU A 16 11.07 -12.85 4.75
C LEU A 16 11.59 -13.77 5.85
N LYS A 17 10.68 -14.50 6.50
CA LYS A 17 11.04 -15.54 7.46
C LYS A 17 11.81 -16.66 6.75
N PRO A 18 12.73 -17.37 7.45
CA PRO A 18 13.55 -18.43 6.84
C PRO A 18 12.75 -19.49 6.06
N GLN A 19 11.55 -19.83 6.53
CA GLN A 19 10.64 -20.79 5.91
C GLN A 19 10.09 -20.33 4.54
N ASP A 20 9.92 -19.01 4.35
CA ASP A 20 9.35 -18.42 3.14
C ASP A 20 10.43 -18.01 2.12
N GLN A 21 11.72 -18.09 2.49
CA GLN A 21 12.86 -17.71 1.63
C GLN A 21 13.09 -18.70 0.48
N LYS A 22 12.67 -19.96 0.60
CA LYS A 22 12.86 -20.98 -0.45
C LYS A 22 11.83 -20.91 -1.56
N HIS A 23 10.61 -20.49 -1.22
CA HIS A 23 9.51 -20.33 -2.16
C HIS A 23 8.93 -18.94 -1.92
N PHE A 24 9.44 -17.95 -2.66
CA PHE A 24 8.98 -16.56 -2.60
C PHE A 24 7.56 -16.46 -3.18
N LYS A 25 6.58 -17.01 -2.45
CA LYS A 25 5.18 -17.11 -2.82
C LYS A 25 4.32 -16.75 -1.61
N GLY A 26 3.57 -15.68 -1.73
CA GLY A 26 2.77 -15.13 -0.63
C GLY A 26 2.12 -13.82 -1.04
N TYR A 27 1.46 -13.18 -0.09
CA TYR A 27 0.92 -11.84 -0.28
C TYR A 27 1.48 -10.87 0.77
N ILE A 28 1.54 -9.60 0.38
CA ILE A 28 1.82 -8.49 1.28
C ILE A 28 0.49 -7.82 1.59
N GLN A 29 0.18 -7.65 2.87
CA GLN A 29 -1.05 -7.00 3.29
C GLN A 29 -0.80 -5.50 3.46
N TRP A 30 -1.43 -4.66 2.65
CA TRP A 30 -1.45 -3.23 2.94
C TRP A 30 -2.55 -2.91 3.94
N ASN A 31 -2.17 -2.38 5.10
CA ASN A 31 -3.13 -1.82 6.05
C ASN A 31 -3.37 -0.35 5.71
N THR A 32 -4.62 0.00 5.41
CA THR A 32 -5.03 1.35 5.02
C THR A 32 -5.41 2.22 6.23
N PHE A 33 -5.27 1.73 7.46
CA PHE A 33 -5.43 2.54 8.66
C PHE A 33 -4.44 3.71 8.66
N SER A 34 -4.93 4.91 8.97
CA SER A 34 -4.13 6.11 9.14
C SER A 34 -4.50 6.83 10.43
N SER A 35 -3.49 7.32 11.14
CA SER A 35 -3.64 8.22 12.27
C SER A 35 -3.82 9.68 11.84
N LYS A 36 -3.40 10.03 10.61
CA LYS A 36 -3.47 11.39 10.05
C LYS A 36 -4.79 11.68 9.34
N THR A 37 -5.53 10.66 8.93
CA THR A 37 -6.85 10.83 8.32
C THR A 37 -7.78 9.67 8.64
N SER A 38 -9.06 9.97 8.83
CA SER A 38 -10.12 8.98 9.02
C SER A 38 -10.70 8.44 7.71
N TYR A 39 -10.42 9.08 6.57
CA TYR A 39 -10.85 8.64 5.25
C TYR A 39 -9.92 9.18 4.15
N LEU A 40 -9.92 8.53 2.99
CA LEU A 40 -9.32 9.07 1.77
C LEU A 40 -10.43 9.52 0.81
N PRO A 41 -10.22 10.63 0.08
CA PRO A 41 -11.15 11.00 -0.98
C PRO A 41 -11.20 9.90 -2.04
N GLU A 42 -12.38 9.72 -2.63
CA GLU A 42 -12.52 8.94 -3.85
C GLU A 42 -11.56 9.50 -4.92
N TRP A 43 -11.06 8.62 -5.78
CA TRP A 43 -10.08 8.92 -6.83
C TRP A 43 -8.69 9.30 -6.31
N THR A 44 -8.40 9.09 -5.03
CA THR A 44 -7.02 9.23 -4.52
C THR A 44 -6.12 8.24 -5.22
N GLN A 45 -5.12 8.76 -5.92
CA GLN A 45 -4.14 7.96 -6.66
C GLN A 45 -2.90 7.69 -5.82
N ILE A 46 -2.54 6.42 -5.75
CA ILE A 46 -1.38 5.93 -5.02
C ILE A 46 -0.57 5.03 -5.93
N THR A 47 0.75 5.23 -5.94
CA THR A 47 1.69 4.37 -6.63
C THR A 47 2.47 3.56 -5.60
N LEU A 48 2.31 2.24 -5.64
CA LEU A 48 3.15 1.32 -4.89
C LEU A 48 4.30 0.85 -5.78
N ARG A 49 5.52 0.96 -5.26
CA ARG A 49 6.75 0.51 -5.92
C ARG A 49 7.35 -0.60 -5.08
N VAL A 50 7.67 -1.74 -5.69
CA VAL A 50 8.18 -2.92 -5.00
C VAL A 50 9.43 -3.42 -5.71
N SER A 51 10.48 -3.65 -4.94
CA SER A 51 11.69 -4.36 -5.36
C SER A 51 12.03 -5.43 -4.32
N VAL A 52 12.85 -6.40 -4.70
CA VAL A 52 13.31 -7.49 -3.81
C VAL A 52 14.81 -7.46 -3.76
N ILE A 53 15.36 -7.50 -2.54
CA ILE A 53 16.81 -7.60 -2.31
C ILE A 53 17.13 -9.02 -1.86
N ASP A 54 18.08 -9.66 -2.55
CA ASP A 54 18.56 -10.99 -2.17
C ASP A 54 19.59 -10.93 -1.01
N LYS A 55 20.05 -12.11 -0.54
CA LYS A 55 21.04 -12.18 0.55
C LYS A 55 22.41 -11.62 0.20
N ALA A 56 22.74 -11.51 -1.09
CA ALA A 56 23.99 -10.92 -1.57
C ALA A 56 23.88 -9.40 -1.76
N GLY A 57 22.69 -8.82 -1.56
CA GLY A 57 22.43 -7.40 -1.71
C GLY A 57 22.04 -6.99 -3.14
N ASN A 58 21.77 -7.95 -4.03
CA ASN A 58 21.29 -7.62 -5.37
C ASN A 58 19.81 -7.25 -5.31
N GLU A 59 19.46 -6.08 -5.86
CA GLU A 59 18.09 -5.61 -5.98
C GLU A 59 17.50 -6.00 -7.34
N SER A 60 16.26 -6.50 -7.33
CA SER A 60 15.50 -6.74 -8.56
C SER A 60 15.12 -5.44 -9.25
N ASN A 61 14.66 -5.52 -10.50
CA ASN A 61 13.95 -4.41 -11.11
C ASN A 61 12.73 -4.02 -10.25
N GLU A 62 12.43 -2.72 -10.20
CA GLU A 62 11.26 -2.20 -9.53
C GLU A 62 10.00 -2.53 -10.33
N VAL A 63 8.97 -3.03 -9.64
CA VAL A 63 7.62 -3.22 -10.16
C VAL A 63 6.71 -2.12 -9.61
N VAL A 64 5.94 -1.50 -10.50
CA VAL A 64 5.08 -0.36 -10.17
C VAL A 64 3.61 -0.77 -10.28
N PHE A 65 2.87 -0.61 -9.19
CA PHE A 65 1.44 -0.86 -9.09
C PHE A 65 0.69 0.45 -8.87
N PRO A 66 -0.05 0.93 -9.88
CA PRO A 66 -0.96 2.06 -9.70
C PRO A 66 -2.24 1.60 -9.01
N PHE A 67 -2.68 2.35 -8.00
CA PHE A 67 -3.95 2.15 -7.28
C PHE A 67 -4.76 3.43 -7.24
N THR A 68 -6.07 3.26 -7.31
CA THR A 68 -7.05 4.32 -7.10
C THR A 68 -8.01 3.89 -5.99
N PHE A 69 -8.30 4.78 -5.04
CA PHE A 69 -9.34 4.54 -4.05
C PHE A 69 -10.71 4.82 -4.63
N GLU A 70 -11.57 3.81 -4.70
CA GLU A 70 -12.92 3.90 -5.25
C GLU A 70 -13.93 3.35 -4.25
N ILE A 71 -15.09 3.98 -4.15
CA ILE A 71 -16.19 3.47 -3.33
C ILE A 71 -16.99 2.49 -4.20
N THR A 72 -16.68 1.21 -4.08
CA THR A 72 -17.44 0.17 -4.79
C THR A 72 -18.62 -0.30 -3.96
N PRO A 73 -19.89 -0.18 -4.44
CA PRO A 73 -21.00 -0.90 -3.84
C PRO A 73 -20.68 -2.40 -3.91
N GLN A 74 -20.69 -3.09 -2.76
CA GLN A 74 -20.31 -4.51 -2.60
C GLN A 74 -18.80 -4.80 -2.53
N GLN A 75 -18.00 -3.96 -1.87
CA GLN A 75 -16.56 -4.22 -1.61
C GLN A 75 -16.23 -5.64 -1.12
N TYR A 76 -17.13 -6.29 -0.38
CA TYR A 76 -16.93 -7.66 0.15
C TYR A 76 -17.28 -8.77 -0.86
N ALA A 77 -17.79 -8.44 -2.05
CA ALA A 77 -18.08 -9.40 -3.11
C ALA A 77 -16.88 -9.64 -4.05
N TYR A 78 -15.79 -8.87 -3.91
CA TYR A 78 -14.59 -9.06 -4.73
C TYR A 78 -13.95 -10.43 -4.47
N LYS A 79 -13.79 -11.21 -5.54
CA LYS A 79 -13.07 -12.49 -5.53
C LYS A 79 -11.70 -12.30 -6.17
N LEU A 80 -10.67 -12.84 -5.54
CA LEU A 80 -9.33 -12.85 -6.12
C LEU A 80 -9.37 -13.62 -7.46
N PRO A 81 -8.66 -13.16 -8.49
CA PRO A 81 -8.53 -13.88 -9.75
C PRO A 81 -7.52 -15.03 -9.61
N ALA A 82 -7.69 -16.10 -10.41
CA ALA A 82 -6.70 -17.16 -10.50
C ALA A 82 -5.32 -16.63 -10.95
N PRO A 83 -4.20 -17.19 -10.44
CA PRO A 83 -4.09 -18.30 -9.49
C PRO A 83 -4.14 -17.87 -8.01
N PHE A 84 -4.48 -16.61 -7.73
CA PHE A 84 -4.55 -16.05 -6.38
C PHE A 84 -5.87 -16.36 -5.67
N ASP A 85 -6.77 -17.08 -6.35
CA ASP A 85 -8.02 -17.64 -5.84
C ASP A 85 -7.86 -19.00 -5.14
N GLN A 86 -6.65 -19.55 -5.14
CA GLN A 86 -6.27 -20.78 -4.43
C GLN A 86 -6.11 -20.51 -2.91
N GLU A 87 -5.87 -21.55 -2.10
CA GLU A 87 -5.56 -21.39 -0.66
C GLU A 87 -4.64 -20.19 -0.45
N ILE A 88 -5.10 -19.26 0.41
CA ILE A 88 -4.44 -17.96 0.58
C ILE A 88 -2.98 -18.24 0.95
N PRO A 89 -2.01 -17.92 0.08
CA PRO A 89 -0.61 -18.22 0.35
C PRO A 89 -0.17 -17.43 1.60
N PRO A 90 0.88 -17.83 2.31
CA PRO A 90 1.22 -17.20 3.59
C PRO A 90 1.45 -15.69 3.43
N ARG A 91 1.03 -14.93 4.45
CA ARG A 91 1.31 -13.49 4.51
C ARG A 91 2.81 -13.29 4.73
N LEU A 92 3.46 -12.63 3.79
CA LEU A 92 4.90 -12.35 3.85
C LEU A 92 5.21 -11.18 4.79
N GLY A 93 4.30 -10.22 4.87
CA GLY A 93 4.43 -9.03 5.70
C GLY A 93 3.24 -8.10 5.57
N HIS A 94 3.36 -6.94 6.19
CA HIS A 94 2.42 -5.85 6.02
C HIS A 94 3.16 -4.61 5.51
N ILE A 95 2.44 -3.78 4.76
CA ILE A 95 2.83 -2.40 4.49
C ILE A 95 2.04 -1.54 5.48
N MET A 96 2.74 -0.83 6.35
CA MET A 96 2.16 0.17 7.23
C MET A 96 2.47 1.56 6.69
N VAL A 97 1.47 2.21 6.11
CA VAL A 97 1.59 3.59 5.65
C VAL A 97 0.52 4.43 6.32
N ASP A 98 0.97 5.49 6.99
CA ASP A 98 0.11 6.48 7.61
C ASP A 98 -0.34 7.51 6.56
N LEU A 99 -1.44 7.16 5.86
CA LEU A 99 -1.94 7.86 4.68
C LEU A 99 -2.36 9.30 5.01
N TYR A 100 -2.20 10.22 4.06
CA TYR A 100 -2.53 11.63 4.26
C TYR A 100 -3.77 12.03 3.46
N TYR A 101 -4.60 12.91 4.00
CA TYR A 101 -5.70 13.53 3.25
C TYR A 101 -5.18 14.76 2.48
N PRO A 102 -5.05 14.71 1.15
CA PRO A 102 -4.43 15.79 0.38
C PRO A 102 -5.22 17.11 0.44
N GLY A 103 -6.52 17.07 0.79
CA GLY A 103 -7.35 18.26 0.97
C GLY A 103 -7.24 18.92 2.35
N GLN A 104 -6.41 18.43 3.27
CA GLN A 104 -6.25 19.02 4.62
C GLN A 104 -5.27 20.21 4.62
N GLY A 105 -4.54 20.42 3.52
CA GLY A 105 -3.71 21.59 3.31
C GLY A 105 -4.45 22.65 2.49
N TYR A 106 -5.10 23.59 3.18
CA TYR A 106 -5.41 25.00 2.84
C TYR A 106 -6.72 25.40 3.54
N GLY A 107 -6.63 25.87 4.77
CA GLY A 107 -7.80 26.38 5.49
C GLY A 107 -7.65 26.43 7.01
N HIS A 108 -6.55 26.98 7.51
CA HIS A 108 -6.48 27.40 8.91
C HIS A 108 -5.84 28.78 8.97
N ASP A 109 -6.51 29.78 8.37
CA ASP A 109 -6.30 31.16 8.75
C ASP A 109 -7.60 31.68 9.36
N GLY A 110 -7.68 31.52 10.68
CA GLY A 110 -8.72 32.12 11.48
C GLY A 110 -8.47 33.61 11.57
N ARG A 111 -9.26 34.40 10.84
CA ARG A 111 -9.60 35.76 11.26
C ARG A 111 -11.10 35.98 11.15
N MET A 112 -11.68 36.13 12.33
CA MET A 112 -13.00 36.70 12.56
C MET A 112 -13.08 38.11 11.93
N TYR A 113 -14.20 38.39 11.28
CA TYR A 113 -14.80 39.72 11.24
C TYR A 113 -16.23 39.58 11.76
#